data_AF-A0A916JRD5-F1
#
_entry.id   AF-A0A916JRD5-F1
#
_cell.length_a   1.000
_cell.length_b   1.000
_cell.length_c   1.000
_cell.angle_alpha   90.00
_cell.angle_beta   90.00
_cell.angle_gamma   90.00
#
_symmetry.space_group_name_H-M   'P 1'
#
loop_
_entity.id
_entity.type
_entity.pdbx_description
1 polymer ?
#
loop_
_entity_poly.entity_id
_entity_poly.type
_entity_poly.pdbx_seq_one_letter_code
_entity_poly.pdbx_strand_id
1 'polypeptide(L)'
;MKLIKYIFLFLIVALLASCNSTYYFKKADKQFNLERYGKAIPFYEKGLSKERNIDALQNLAECHVANNRKDEAIPLLEEALTLGEVNPRTFFILGQSYLSEGKYEKSIDFLSKYLERMPNDVVAQMLLASAYSIEDRFRDTTLYTLNSIDISEFETVPRVECSDCYDCSEETHQENRRTEFKVKKK
;
A
#
# COMPACT_ATOMS: atom_id res chain seq x y z
N MET A 1 -30.34 -9.27 -45.94
CA MET A 1 -30.95 -10.10 -44.87
C MET A 1 -29.94 -10.82 -43.96
N LYS A 2 -28.84 -11.41 -44.46
CA LYS A 2 -27.85 -12.09 -43.58
C LYS A 2 -27.11 -11.14 -42.64
N LEU A 3 -26.73 -9.95 -43.09
CA LEU A 3 -26.04 -8.92 -42.28
C LEU A 3 -26.89 -8.46 -41.07
N ILE A 4 -28.19 -8.24 -41.27
CA ILE A 4 -29.14 -7.87 -40.19
C ILE A 4 -29.26 -9.00 -39.15
N LYS A 5 -29.25 -10.28 -39.58
CA LYS A 5 -29.23 -11.43 -38.65
C LYS A 5 -27.95 -11.48 -37.80
N TYR A 6 -26.79 -11.14 -38.37
CA TYR A 6 -25.53 -11.11 -37.61
C TYR A 6 -25.46 -9.93 -36.65
N ILE A 7 -25.97 -8.76 -37.03
CA ILE A 7 -26.09 -7.61 -36.12
C ILE A 7 -27.03 -7.94 -34.96
N PHE A 8 -28.17 -8.60 -35.24
CA PHE A 8 -29.12 -9.01 -34.21
C PHE A 8 -28.55 -10.09 -33.28
N LEU A 9 -27.81 -11.07 -33.83
CA LEU A 9 -27.13 -12.10 -33.05
C LEU A 9 -26.02 -11.49 -32.18
N PHE A 10 -25.25 -10.53 -32.70
CA PHE A 10 -24.21 -9.82 -31.95
C PHE A 10 -24.80 -8.97 -30.81
N LEU A 11 -25.93 -8.28 -31.05
CA LEU A 11 -26.66 -7.54 -30.02
C LEU A 11 -27.17 -8.45 -28.89
N ILE A 12 -27.70 -9.64 -29.22
CA ILE A 12 -28.15 -10.61 -28.22
C ILE A 12 -26.98 -11.13 -27.37
N VAL A 13 -25.84 -11.44 -28.00
CA VAL A 13 -24.64 -11.91 -27.28
C VAL A 13 -24.08 -10.80 -26.37
N ALA A 14 -24.05 -9.54 -26.83
CA ALA A 14 -23.64 -8.40 -26.03
C ALA A 14 -24.59 -8.15 -24.83
N LEU A 15 -25.91 -8.29 -25.04
CA LEU A 15 -26.92 -8.18 -23.98
C LEU A 15 -26.79 -9.28 -22.92
N LEU A 16 -26.50 -10.51 -23.33
CA LEU A 16 -26.32 -11.64 -22.41
C LEU A 16 -25.01 -11.54 -21.60
N ALA A 17 -23.97 -10.91 -22.15
CA ALA A 17 -22.72 -10.65 -21.43
C ALA A 17 -22.92 -9.61 -20.29
N SER A 18 -23.63 -8.52 -20.56
CA SER A 18 -23.96 -7.48 -19.56
C SER A 18 -24.99 -7.95 -18.51
N CYS A 19 -25.88 -8.88 -18.88
CA CYS A 19 -26.82 -9.45 -17.91
C CYS A 19 -26.12 -10.30 -16.83
N ASN A 20 -24.96 -10.88 -17.15
CA ASN A 20 -24.20 -11.68 -16.19
C ASN A 20 -23.37 -10.85 -15.20
N SER A 21 -22.77 -9.73 -15.61
CA SER A 21 -22.02 -8.82 -14.71
C SER A 21 -22.94 -8.20 -13.66
N THR A 22 -24.08 -7.67 -14.10
CA THR A 22 -25.10 -7.03 -13.25
C THR A 22 -25.67 -7.97 -12.18
N TYR A 23 -25.82 -9.26 -12.48
CA TYR A 23 -26.20 -10.26 -11.47
C TYR A 23 -25.17 -10.36 -10.33
N TYR A 24 -23.88 -10.38 -10.67
CA TYR A 24 -22.82 -10.47 -9.67
C TYR A 24 -22.73 -9.21 -8.82
N PHE A 25 -22.82 -8.03 -9.42
CA PHE A 25 -22.82 -6.76 -8.68
C PHE A 25 -23.98 -6.69 -7.68
N LYS A 26 -25.22 -6.99 -8.10
CA LYS A 26 -26.37 -7.02 -7.17
C LYS A 26 -26.18 -7.99 -6.01
N LYS A 27 -25.57 -9.15 -6.26
CA LYS A 27 -25.30 -10.13 -5.21
C LYS A 27 -24.18 -9.67 -4.28
N ALA A 28 -23.16 -9.01 -4.81
CA ALA A 28 -22.08 -8.39 -4.06
C ALA A 28 -22.60 -7.26 -3.18
N ASP A 29 -23.37 -6.31 -3.75
CA ASP A 29 -23.98 -5.19 -3.04
C ASP A 29 -24.87 -5.67 -1.89
N LYS A 30 -25.61 -6.77 -2.08
CA LYS A 30 -26.38 -7.37 -1.00
C LYS A 30 -25.50 -7.85 0.16
N GLN A 31 -24.33 -8.44 -0.10
CA GLN A 31 -23.41 -8.84 0.98
C GLN A 31 -22.70 -7.61 1.58
N PHE A 32 -22.34 -6.63 0.76
CA PHE A 32 -21.73 -5.37 1.17
C PHE A 32 -22.62 -4.60 2.14
N ASN A 33 -23.91 -4.44 1.81
CA ASN A 33 -24.90 -3.79 2.67
C ASN A 33 -25.22 -4.57 3.95
N LEU A 34 -24.86 -5.85 4.01
CA LEU A 34 -24.90 -6.66 5.22
C LEU A 34 -23.57 -6.64 5.99
N GLU A 35 -22.63 -5.77 5.61
CA GLU A 35 -21.27 -5.63 6.14
C GLU A 35 -20.43 -6.92 6.05
N ARG A 36 -20.86 -7.85 5.19
CA ARG A 36 -20.17 -9.13 4.95
C ARG A 36 -19.13 -8.95 3.86
N TYR A 37 -18.21 -8.02 4.06
CA TYR A 37 -17.22 -7.60 3.07
C TYR A 37 -16.44 -8.78 2.47
N GLY A 38 -15.96 -9.71 3.31
CA GLY A 38 -15.28 -10.92 2.82
C GLY A 38 -16.13 -11.81 1.89
N LYS A 39 -17.46 -11.82 2.06
CA LYS A 39 -18.38 -12.55 1.17
C LYS A 39 -18.76 -11.75 -0.08
N ALA A 40 -18.62 -10.42 -0.05
CA ALA A 40 -18.91 -9.56 -1.19
C ALA A 40 -17.80 -9.60 -2.25
N ILE A 41 -16.53 -9.63 -1.81
CA ILE A 41 -15.32 -9.67 -2.64
C ILE A 41 -15.44 -10.62 -3.85
N PRO A 42 -15.67 -11.94 -3.69
CA PRO A 42 -15.66 -12.86 -4.82
C PRO A 42 -16.79 -12.59 -5.83
N PHE A 43 -17.89 -11.95 -5.40
CA PHE A 43 -18.95 -11.54 -6.33
C PHE A 43 -18.55 -10.28 -7.10
N TYR A 44 -17.95 -9.28 -6.44
CA TYR A 44 -17.43 -8.11 -7.14
C TYR A 44 -16.34 -8.51 -8.14
N GLU A 45 -15.34 -9.30 -7.75
CA GLU A 45 -14.29 -9.80 -8.64
C GLU A 45 -14.87 -10.51 -9.87
N LYS A 46 -15.88 -11.36 -9.65
CA LYS A 46 -16.52 -12.10 -10.74
C LYS A 46 -17.29 -11.19 -11.69
N GLY A 47 -18.00 -10.17 -11.19
CA GLY A 47 -18.64 -9.17 -12.04
C GLY A 47 -17.60 -8.33 -12.81
N LEU A 48 -16.56 -7.89 -12.12
CA LEU A 48 -15.47 -7.07 -12.64
C LEU A 48 -14.57 -7.80 -13.65
N SER A 49 -14.56 -9.13 -13.64
CA SER A 49 -13.94 -9.98 -14.68
C SER A 49 -14.69 -9.96 -16.02
N LYS A 50 -15.93 -9.47 -16.02
CA LYS A 50 -16.81 -9.41 -17.21
C LYS A 50 -16.97 -8.00 -17.73
N GLU A 51 -17.13 -7.05 -16.82
CA GLU A 51 -17.38 -5.65 -17.14
C GLU A 51 -16.74 -4.77 -16.07
N ARG A 52 -15.94 -3.79 -16.49
CA ARG A 52 -15.40 -2.79 -15.57
C ARG A 52 -16.50 -1.81 -15.22
N ASN A 53 -16.67 -1.55 -13.93
CA ASN A 53 -17.69 -0.67 -13.41
C ASN A 53 -17.13 0.12 -12.21
N ILE A 54 -17.31 1.44 -12.24
CA ILE A 54 -16.73 2.38 -11.27
C ILE A 54 -17.24 2.06 -9.86
N ASP A 55 -18.56 1.94 -9.67
CA ASP A 55 -19.16 1.68 -8.36
C ASP A 55 -18.70 0.33 -7.79
N ALA A 56 -18.65 -0.71 -8.63
CA ALA A 56 -18.17 -2.04 -8.24
C ALA A 56 -16.69 -2.02 -7.84
N LEU A 57 -15.86 -1.23 -8.51
CA LEU A 57 -14.45 -1.04 -8.15
C LEU A 57 -14.30 -0.36 -6.80
N GLN A 58 -15.07 0.71 -6.56
CA GLN A 58 -15.05 1.44 -5.29
C GLN A 58 -15.54 0.57 -4.14
N ASN A 59 -16.64 -0.18 -4.33
CA ASN A 59 -17.19 -1.06 -3.31
C ASN A 59 -16.26 -2.26 -3.03
N LEU A 60 -15.60 -2.81 -4.05
CA LEU A 60 -14.60 -3.86 -3.85
C LEU A 60 -13.41 -3.33 -3.05
N ALA A 61 -12.89 -2.15 -3.39
CA ALA A 61 -11.81 -1.53 -2.65
C ALA A 61 -12.19 -1.28 -1.18
N GLU A 62 -13.41 -0.81 -0.92
CA GLU A 62 -13.93 -0.67 0.44
C GLU A 62 -14.03 -2.02 1.17
N CYS A 63 -14.41 -3.10 0.48
CA CYS A 63 -14.35 -4.44 1.07
C CYS A 63 -12.93 -4.84 1.47
N HIS A 64 -11.93 -4.52 0.65
CA HIS A 64 -10.53 -4.81 0.97
C HIS A 64 -10.06 -4.00 2.18
N VAL A 65 -10.38 -2.70 2.24
CA VAL A 65 -10.07 -1.84 3.40
C VAL A 65 -10.71 -2.37 4.68
N ALA A 66 -11.99 -2.75 4.64
CA ALA A 66 -12.70 -3.31 5.78
C ALA A 66 -12.11 -4.66 6.25
N ASN A 67 -11.43 -5.39 5.36
CA ASN A 67 -10.69 -6.61 5.68
C ASN A 67 -9.19 -6.35 5.93
N ASN A 68 -8.79 -5.10 6.19
CA ASN A 68 -7.43 -4.67 6.48
C ASN A 68 -6.41 -4.97 5.35
N ARG A 69 -6.87 -4.99 4.09
CA ARG A 69 -6.08 -5.21 2.87
C ARG A 69 -5.99 -3.92 2.05
N LYS A 70 -5.37 -2.89 2.62
CA LYS A 70 -5.36 -1.54 2.01
C LYS A 70 -4.53 -1.47 0.73
N ASP A 71 -3.51 -2.31 0.64
CA ASP A 71 -2.65 -2.53 -0.53
C ASP A 71 -3.46 -3.02 -1.74
N GLU A 72 -4.40 -3.95 -1.53
CA GLU A 72 -5.31 -4.43 -2.59
C GLU A 72 -6.32 -3.36 -3.05
N ALA A 73 -6.67 -2.41 -2.18
CA ALA A 73 -7.67 -1.38 -2.46
C ALA A 73 -7.17 -0.25 -3.37
N ILE A 74 -5.90 0.15 -3.24
CA ILE A 74 -5.30 1.25 -4.00
C ILE A 74 -5.46 1.05 -5.53
N PRO A 75 -5.01 -0.06 -6.14
CA PRO A 75 -5.08 -0.22 -7.60
C PRO A 75 -6.51 -0.19 -8.13
N LEU A 76 -7.48 -0.70 -7.36
CA LEU A 76 -8.90 -0.68 -7.73
C LEU A 76 -9.47 0.75 -7.78
N LEU A 77 -9.09 1.58 -6.81
CA LEU A 77 -9.53 2.98 -6.73
C LEU A 77 -8.82 3.86 -7.76
N GLU A 78 -7.54 3.62 -8.02
CA GLU A 78 -6.83 4.28 -9.12
C GLU A 78 -7.45 3.94 -10.47
N GLU A 79 -7.81 2.69 -10.69
CA GLU A 79 -8.52 2.32 -11.91
C GLU A 79 -9.89 2.99 -12.01
N ALA A 80 -10.66 3.03 -10.92
CA ALA A 80 -11.95 3.74 -10.90
C ALA A 80 -11.80 5.22 -11.32
N LEU A 81 -10.76 5.90 -10.86
CA LEU A 81 -10.43 7.27 -11.27
C LEU A 81 -10.09 7.40 -12.76
N THR A 82 -9.47 6.38 -13.36
CA THR A 82 -9.20 6.38 -14.82
C THR A 82 -10.45 6.17 -15.66
N LEU A 83 -11.46 5.49 -15.12
CA LEU A 83 -12.70 5.17 -15.84
C LEU A 83 -13.71 6.31 -15.83
N GLY A 84 -13.69 7.18 -14.81
CA GLY A 84 -14.59 8.34 -14.79
C GLY A 84 -14.73 9.00 -13.43
N GLU A 85 -15.89 9.63 -13.25
CA GLU A 85 -16.21 10.35 -12.01
C GLU A 85 -16.38 9.37 -10.84
N VAL A 86 -15.68 9.65 -9.74
CA VAL A 86 -15.77 8.90 -8.50
C VAL A 86 -16.34 9.76 -7.38
N ASN A 87 -17.02 9.11 -6.45
CA ASN A 87 -17.53 9.77 -5.25
C ASN A 87 -16.38 10.32 -4.37
N PRO A 88 -16.65 11.31 -3.49
CA PRO A 88 -15.63 11.87 -2.59
C PRO A 88 -14.92 10.81 -1.74
N ARG A 89 -15.63 9.75 -1.35
CA ARG A 89 -15.10 8.71 -0.47
C ARG A 89 -13.89 7.99 -1.06
N THR A 90 -13.80 7.87 -2.38
CA THR A 90 -12.60 7.34 -3.06
C THR A 90 -11.34 8.14 -2.74
N PHE A 91 -11.42 9.47 -2.73
CA PHE A 91 -10.28 10.32 -2.37
C PHE A 91 -9.85 10.12 -0.92
N PHE A 92 -10.82 10.00 0.00
CA PHE A 92 -10.51 9.71 1.40
C PHE A 92 -9.81 8.35 1.58
N ILE A 93 -10.34 7.30 0.96
CA ILE A 93 -9.75 5.96 1.07
C ILE A 93 -8.36 5.91 0.45
N LEU A 94 -8.16 6.48 -0.74
CA LEU A 94 -6.83 6.56 -1.36
C LEU A 94 -5.85 7.33 -0.47
N GLY A 95 -6.27 8.48 0.06
CA GLY A 95 -5.48 9.28 0.99
C GLY A 95 -5.04 8.47 2.21
N GLN A 96 -5.99 7.82 2.89
CA GLN A 96 -5.70 7.00 4.05
C GLN A 96 -4.81 5.79 3.74
N SER A 97 -5.06 5.09 2.62
CA SER A 97 -4.26 3.94 2.21
C SER A 97 -2.83 4.36 1.87
N TYR A 98 -2.66 5.46 1.14
CA TYR A 98 -1.32 5.99 0.84
C TYR A 98 -0.56 6.46 2.08
N LEU A 99 -1.25 7.05 3.05
CA LEU A 99 -0.66 7.39 4.34
C LEU A 99 -0.12 6.14 5.04
N SER A 100 -0.89 5.04 5.04
CA SER A 100 -0.47 3.79 5.68
C SER A 100 0.67 3.07 4.95
N GLU A 101 0.85 3.31 3.64
CA GLU A 101 1.99 2.82 2.86
C GLU A 101 3.23 3.73 2.95
N GLY A 102 3.15 4.85 3.68
CA GLY A 102 4.24 5.83 3.77
C GLY A 102 4.43 6.68 2.51
N LYS A 103 3.45 6.68 1.59
CA LYS A 103 3.46 7.52 0.37
C LYS A 103 2.81 8.87 0.68
N TYR A 104 3.46 9.68 1.51
CA TYR A 104 2.86 10.88 2.11
C TYR A 104 2.45 11.94 1.09
N GLU A 105 3.24 12.17 0.04
CA GLU A 105 2.90 13.13 -1.02
C GLU A 105 1.58 12.78 -1.72
N LYS A 106 1.39 11.50 -2.07
CA LYS A 106 0.12 11.02 -2.65
C LYS A 106 -1.02 11.12 -1.64
N SER A 107 -0.77 10.79 -0.36
CA SER A 107 -1.75 10.95 0.71
C SER A 107 -2.23 12.41 0.81
N ILE A 108 -1.31 13.37 0.75
CA ILE A 108 -1.61 14.80 0.80
C ILE A 108 -2.51 15.20 -0.36
N ASP A 109 -2.18 14.82 -1.59
CA ASP A 109 -2.97 15.12 -2.79
C ASP A 109 -4.41 14.60 -2.68
N PHE A 110 -4.58 13.33 -2.34
CA PHE A 110 -5.91 12.71 -2.25
C PHE A 110 -6.74 13.22 -1.06
N LEU A 111 -6.14 13.42 0.12
CA LEU A 111 -6.85 14.00 1.26
C LEU A 111 -7.25 15.46 1.02
N SER A 112 -6.42 16.24 0.31
CA SER A 112 -6.77 17.61 -0.06
C SER A 112 -7.99 17.65 -0.98
N LYS A 113 -8.00 16.81 -2.04
CA LYS A 113 -9.16 16.65 -2.94
C LYS A 113 -10.43 16.21 -2.22
N TYR A 114 -10.30 15.39 -1.17
CA TYR A 114 -11.43 15.02 -0.34
C TYR A 114 -11.96 16.21 0.47
N LEU A 115 -11.08 16.97 1.12
CA LEU A 115 -11.42 18.11 1.96
C LEU A 115 -11.96 19.31 1.17
N GLU A 116 -11.65 19.44 -0.12
CA GLU A 116 -12.33 20.40 -1.00
C GLU A 116 -13.86 20.20 -1.02
N ARG A 117 -14.31 18.96 -0.85
CA ARG A 117 -15.73 18.57 -0.90
C ARG A 117 -16.33 18.40 0.51
N MET A 118 -15.51 17.97 1.46
CA MET A 118 -15.89 17.68 2.84
C MET A 118 -15.02 18.50 3.81
N PRO A 119 -15.09 19.85 3.79
CA PRO A 119 -14.11 20.72 4.46
C PRO A 119 -14.09 20.60 5.98
N ASN A 120 -15.19 20.11 6.58
CA ASN A 120 -15.35 20.00 8.04
C ASN A 120 -15.08 18.60 8.57
N ASP A 121 -14.58 17.67 7.75
CA ASP A 121 -14.20 16.34 8.23
C ASP A 121 -12.90 16.41 9.04
N VAL A 122 -13.06 16.42 10.37
CA VAL A 122 -11.96 16.50 11.33
C VAL A 122 -10.98 15.33 11.18
N VAL A 123 -11.47 14.13 10.85
CA VAL A 123 -10.60 12.95 10.69
C VAL A 123 -9.72 13.15 9.46
N ALA A 124 -10.28 13.59 8.35
CA ALA A 124 -9.49 13.89 7.15
C ALA A 124 -8.49 15.03 7.38
N GLN A 125 -8.87 16.08 8.10
CA GLN A 125 -7.94 17.16 8.49
C GLN A 125 -6.77 16.64 9.33
N MET A 126 -7.04 15.77 10.32
CA MET A 126 -6.00 15.16 11.14
C MET A 126 -5.07 14.26 10.33
N LEU A 127 -5.61 13.46 9.41
CA LEU A 127 -4.81 12.59 8.54
C LEU A 127 -3.93 13.44 7.61
N LEU A 128 -4.46 14.54 7.05
CA LEU A 128 -3.71 15.44 6.19
C LEU A 128 -2.59 16.15 6.97
N ALA A 129 -2.89 16.66 8.17
CA ALA A 129 -1.88 17.26 9.04
C ALA A 129 -0.78 16.25 9.42
N SER A 130 -1.15 14.99 9.67
CA SER A 130 -0.20 13.92 9.94
C SER A 130 0.69 13.65 8.73
N ALA A 131 0.12 13.59 7.53
CA ALA A 131 0.86 13.40 6.29
C ALA A 131 1.88 14.55 6.06
N TYR A 132 1.47 15.81 6.23
CA TYR A 132 2.38 16.96 6.15
C TYR A 132 3.49 16.92 7.19
N SER A 133 3.17 16.62 8.45
CA SER A 133 4.17 16.58 9.53
C SER A 133 5.25 15.53 9.32
N ILE A 134 4.88 14.39 8.70
CA ILE A 134 5.83 13.33 8.42
C ILE A 134 6.68 13.69 7.19
N GLU A 135 6.04 14.17 6.12
CA GLU A 135 6.73 14.60 4.90
C GLU A 135 7.76 15.70 5.19
N ASP A 136 7.41 16.70 6.00
CA ASP A 136 8.32 17.77 6.42
C ASP A 136 9.53 17.23 7.20
N ARG A 137 9.30 16.28 8.12
CA ARG A 137 10.38 15.61 8.86
C ARG A 137 11.33 14.81 7.96
N PHE A 138 10.84 14.21 6.88
CA PHE A 138 11.70 13.52 5.92
C PHE A 138 12.52 14.47 5.04
N ARG A 139 12.00 15.68 4.78
CA ARG A 139 12.70 16.72 4.03
C ARG A 139 13.71 17.49 4.87
N ASP A 140 13.50 17.56 6.18
CA ASP A 140 14.44 18.20 7.11
C ASP A 140 15.72 17.36 7.29
N THR A 141 16.69 17.61 6.41
CA THR A 141 18.03 17.02 6.47
C THR A 141 18.84 17.48 7.68
N THR A 142 18.40 18.51 8.42
CA THR A 142 19.12 19.04 9.58
C THR A 142 18.82 18.28 10.86
N LEU A 143 17.72 17.52 10.88
CA LEU A 143 17.29 16.70 12.02
C LEU A 143 18.32 15.61 12.38
N TYR A 144 19.11 15.17 11.40
CA TYR A 144 20.19 14.22 11.58
C TYR A 144 21.52 14.89 11.23
N THR A 145 22.29 15.28 12.25
CA THR A 145 23.67 15.71 12.02
C THR A 145 24.55 14.49 11.81
N LEU A 146 24.94 14.23 10.56
CA LEU A 146 26.01 13.27 10.25
C LEU A 146 27.35 13.92 10.58
N ASN A 147 27.87 13.65 11.77
CA ASN A 147 29.25 14.00 12.08
C ASN A 147 30.17 13.10 11.28
N SER A 148 31.02 13.69 10.45
CA SER A 148 32.11 12.95 9.80
C SER A 148 33.02 12.41 10.90
N ILE A 149 33.02 11.09 11.05
CA ILE A 149 33.97 10.41 11.92
C ILE A 149 35.28 10.36 11.14
N ASP A 150 36.32 11.01 11.67
CA ASP A 150 37.66 10.82 11.13
C ASP A 150 38.12 9.40 11.45
N ILE A 151 38.02 8.52 10.44
CA ILE A 151 38.42 7.12 10.53
C ILE A 151 39.90 6.97 10.88
N SER A 152 40.73 8.00 10.70
CA SER A 152 42.14 7.98 11.07
C SER A 152 42.36 7.99 12.59
N GLU A 153 41.38 8.49 13.37
CA GLU A 153 41.37 8.42 14.84
C GLU A 153 41.07 7.01 15.37
N PHE A 154 40.66 6.09 14.50
CA PHE A 154 40.31 4.73 14.89
C PHE A 154 41.30 3.75 14.29
N GLU A 155 41.58 2.69 15.02
CA GLU A 155 42.35 1.56 14.53
C GLU A 155 41.65 0.25 14.85
N THR A 156 41.73 -0.69 13.91
CA THR A 156 41.30 -2.06 14.14
C THR A 156 42.47 -2.78 14.81
N VAL A 157 42.35 -3.01 16.11
CA VAL A 157 43.31 -3.86 16.81
C VAL A 157 42.83 -5.31 16.77
N PRO A 158 43.70 -6.27 16.44
CA PRO A 158 43.36 -7.68 16.55
C PRO A 158 43.07 -7.98 18.01
N ARG A 159 41.92 -8.61 18.28
CA ARG A 159 41.57 -9.09 19.60
C ARG A 159 42.24 -10.44 19.80
N VAL A 160 43.42 -10.42 20.41
CA VAL A 160 44.20 -11.62 20.74
C VAL A 160 43.84 -12.08 22.15
N GLU A 161 42.58 -12.45 22.34
CA GLU A 161 42.09 -13.02 23.60
C GLU A 161 41.45 -14.36 23.27
N CYS A 162 41.87 -15.43 23.94
CA CYS A 162 41.14 -16.69 23.86
C CYS A 162 39.77 -16.47 24.51
N SER A 163 38.69 -16.80 23.80
CA SER A 163 37.30 -16.64 24.25
C SER A 163 37.07 -17.12 25.70
N ASP A 164 37.83 -18.14 26.13
CA ASP A 164 37.48 -18.94 27.31
C ASP A 164 38.51 -18.84 28.46
N CYS A 165 39.39 -17.83 28.50
CA CYS A 165 40.30 -17.54 29.62
C CYS A 165 41.28 -18.67 30.04
N TYR A 166 41.47 -19.71 29.23
CA TYR A 166 42.45 -20.76 29.48
C TYR A 166 43.83 -20.41 28.90
N ASP A 167 44.87 -20.72 29.66
CA ASP A 167 46.27 -20.61 29.24
C ASP A 167 46.55 -21.73 28.22
N CYS A 168 46.74 -21.39 26.94
CA CYS A 168 47.00 -22.35 25.88
C CYS A 168 48.39 -22.14 25.28
N SER A 169 49.00 -23.20 24.74
CA SER A 169 50.30 -23.09 24.08
C SER A 169 50.15 -22.33 22.76
N GLU A 170 51.21 -21.65 22.32
CA GLU A 170 51.23 -20.89 21.06
C GLU A 170 50.77 -21.74 19.85
N GLU A 171 51.06 -23.04 19.86
CA GLU A 171 50.66 -23.99 18.81
C GLU A 171 49.13 -24.24 18.82
N THR A 172 48.51 -24.39 20.00
CA THR A 172 47.05 -24.54 20.13
C THR A 172 46.30 -23.22 19.88
N HIS A 173 46.95 -22.09 20.16
CA HIS A 173 46.42 -20.75 19.89
C HIS A 173 46.29 -20.49 18.38
N GLN A 174 47.23 -21.00 17.57
CA GLN A 174 47.24 -20.80 16.12
C GLN A 174 46.13 -21.59 15.39
N GLU A 175 45.73 -22.75 15.90
CA GLU A 175 44.70 -23.60 15.29
C GLU A 175 43.27 -23.09 15.50
N ASN A 176 42.99 -22.41 16.63
CA ASN A 176 41.65 -21.91 16.99
C ASN A 176 41.45 -20.42 16.70
N ARG A 177 42.33 -19.82 15.90
CA ARG A 177 42.34 -18.38 15.60
C ARG A 177 41.05 -17.95 14.91
N ARG A 178 40.08 -17.43 15.66
CA ARG A 178 39.09 -16.48 15.11
C ARG A 178 39.73 -15.10 15.13
N THR A 179 40.03 -14.55 13.96
CA THR A 179 40.51 -13.17 13.85
C THR A 179 39.34 -12.22 14.11
N GLU A 180 39.09 -11.92 15.38
CA GLU A 180 38.16 -10.87 15.77
C GLU A 180 38.90 -9.54 15.83
N PHE A 181 38.33 -8.50 15.22
CA PHE A 181 38.90 -7.15 15.25
C PHE A 181 38.02 -6.27 16.13
N LYS A 182 38.64 -5.54 17.05
CA LYS A 182 37.95 -4.52 17.83
C LYS A 182 38.35 -3.15 17.30
N VAL A 183 37.36 -2.33 16.94
CA VAL A 183 37.58 -0.93 16.62
C VAL A 183 37.80 -0.18 17.93
N LYS A 184 38.97 0.42 18.09
CA LYS A 184 39.29 1.31 19.22
C LYS A 184 39.62 2.70 18.68
N LYS A 185 39.30 3.72 19.47
CA LYS A 185 39.83 5.07 19.27
C LYS A 185 41.28 5.06 19.73
N LYS A 186 42.18 5.64 18.93
CA LYS A 186 43.60 5.84 19.26
C LYS A 186 43.76 6.73 20.49
#